data_AF-A0A924QUD6-F1
#
_entry.id   AF-A0A924QUD6-F1
#
_cell.length_a   1.000
_cell.length_b   1.000
_cell.length_c   1.000
_cell.angle_alpha   90.00
_cell.angle_beta   90.00
_cell.angle_gamma   90.00
#
_symmetry.space_group_name_H-M   'P 1'
#
loop_
_entity.id
_entity.type
_entity.pdbx_description
1 polymer ?
#
loop_
_entity_poly.entity_id
_entity_poly.type
_entity_poly.pdbx_seq_one_letter_code
_entity_poly.pdbx_strand_id
1 'polypeptide(L)' 'MPGFELFGAEERQHINDVMETGILMRYGFDGPRKGIFKANELEQKITEVFGCGYAQLTSSGTAAL' A
#
# COMPACT_ATOMS: atom_id res chain seq x y z
N MET A 1 8.78 4.66 19.36
CA MET A 1 7.44 5.26 19.19
C MET A 1 6.70 4.42 18.17
N PRO A 2 5.53 3.86 18.50
CA PRO A 2 4.70 3.15 17.55
C PRO A 2 4.20 4.09 16.45
N GLY A 3 4.07 3.60 15.22
CA GLY A 3 3.77 4.44 14.05
C GLY A 3 2.45 5.23 14.14
N PHE A 4 1.45 4.74 14.89
CA PHE A 4 0.16 5.44 15.03
C PHE A 4 0.27 6.78 15.76
N GLU A 5 1.31 7.00 16.57
CA GLU A 5 1.54 8.29 17.23
C GLU A 5 1.97 9.39 16.24
N LEU A 6 2.36 9.00 15.02
CA LEU A 6 2.79 9.91 13.96
C LEU A 6 1.69 10.17 12.91
N PHE A 7 0.51 9.56 13.06
CA PHE A 7 -0.57 9.70 12.08
C PHE A 7 -1.01 11.16 11.91
N GLY A 8 -1.13 11.58 10.66
CA GLY A 8 -1.47 12.94 10.29
C GLY A 8 -2.20 13.04 8.94
N ALA A 9 -1.93 14.13 8.23
CA ALA A 9 -2.58 14.41 6.95
C ALA A 9 -2.17 13.41 5.85
N GLU A 10 -0.96 12.87 5.92
CA GLU A 10 -0.40 11.95 4.92
C GLU A 10 -1.15 10.61 4.87
N GLU A 11 -1.41 9.99 6.02
CA GLU A 11 -2.19 8.74 6.09
C GLU A 11 -3.61 8.96 5.57
N ARG A 12 -4.24 10.08 5.93
CA ARG A 12 -5.59 10.41 5.47
C ARG A 12 -5.62 10.64 3.96
N GLN A 13 -4.63 11.31 3.40
CA GLN A 13 -4.50 11.50 1.96
C GLN A 13 -4.42 10.15 1.24
N HIS A 14 -3.53 9.25 1.70
CA HIS A 14 -3.36 7.94 1.06
C HIS A 14 -4.60 7.04 1.13
N ILE A 15 -5.38 7.13 2.22
CA ILE A 15 -6.68 6.45 2.31
C ILE A 15 -7.67 7.07 1.31
N ASN A 16 -7.75 8.40 1.26
CA ASN A 16 -8.66 9.10 0.35
C ASN A 16 -8.34 8.81 -1.12
N ASP A 17 -7.06 8.74 -1.51
CA ASP A 17 -6.65 8.37 -2.87
C ASP A 17 -7.33 7.07 -3.33
N VAL A 18 -7.38 6.05 -2.45
CA VAL A 18 -8.03 4.77 -2.74
C VAL A 18 -9.54 4.93 -2.77
N MET A 19 -10.12 5.61 -1.77
CA MET A 19 -11.56 5.79 -1.66
C MET A 19 -12.16 6.55 -2.86
N GLU A 20 -11.45 7.53 -3.41
CA GLU A 20 -11.86 8.30 -4.59
C GLU A 20 -11.87 7.49 -5.89
N THR A 21 -11.17 6.35 -5.94
CA THR A 21 -11.24 5.42 -7.08
C THR A 21 -12.39 4.43 -6.97
N GLY A 22 -12.86 4.15 -5.75
CA GLY A 22 -13.83 3.09 -5.46
C GLY A 22 -13.27 1.66 -5.61
N ILE A 23 -11.97 1.50 -5.90
CA ILE A 23 -11.34 0.19 -6.10
C ILE A 23 -10.50 -0.19 -4.89
N LEU A 24 -10.98 -1.15 -4.11
CA LEU A 24 -10.33 -1.60 -2.88
C LEU A 24 -9.42 -2.83 -3.09
N MET A 25 -9.54 -3.49 -4.25
CA MET A 25 -8.80 -4.71 -4.57
C MET A 25 -7.38 -4.38 -5.03
N ARG A 26 -6.38 -5.15 -4.59
CA ARG A 26 -4.97 -4.92 -4.95
C ARG A 26 -4.61 -5.17 -6.42
N TYR A 27 -5.45 -5.89 -7.17
CA TYR A 27 -5.24 -6.25 -8.59
C TYR A 27 -6.45 -5.88 -9.46
N GLY A 28 -6.26 -5.82 -10.79
CA GLY A 28 -7.30 -5.57 -11.78
C GLY A 28 -7.78 -4.11 -11.86
N PHE A 29 -8.89 -3.85 -12.56
CA PHE A 29 -9.54 -2.53 -12.64
C PHE A 29 -8.63 -1.38 -13.10
N ASP A 30 -7.70 -1.64 -14.02
CA ASP A 30 -6.63 -0.71 -14.43
C ASP A 30 -7.14 0.67 -14.88
N GLY A 31 -8.22 0.72 -15.66
CA GLY A 31 -8.84 1.97 -16.06
C GLY A 31 -9.47 2.75 -14.88
N PRO A 32 -10.48 2.16 -14.19
CA PRO A 32 -11.17 2.82 -13.08
C PRO A 32 -10.28 3.26 -11.91
N ARG A 33 -9.17 2.55 -11.64
CA ARG A 33 -8.29 2.85 -10.50
C ARG A 33 -7.28 3.97 -10.72
N LYS A 34 -7.28 4.61 -11.90
CA LYS A 34 -6.47 5.81 -12.20
C LYS A 34 -4.96 5.64 -11.90
N GLY A 35 -4.44 4.43 -12.10
CA GLY A 35 -3.03 4.11 -11.81
C GLY A 35 -2.66 3.99 -10.33
N ILE A 36 -3.64 4.00 -9.41
CA ILE A 36 -3.39 3.86 -7.97
C ILE A 36 -3.30 2.37 -7.61
N PHE A 37 -2.10 1.96 -7.19
CA PHE A 37 -1.78 0.59 -6.78
C PHE A 37 -0.97 0.60 -5.49
N LYS A 38 -1.56 1.11 -4.39
CA LYS A 38 -0.90 1.29 -3.10
C LYS A 38 -0.14 0.05 -2.59
N ALA A 39 -0.67 -1.16 -2.81
CA ALA A 39 0.02 -2.39 -2.42
C ALA A 39 1.33 -2.61 -3.20
N ASN A 40 1.29 -2.44 -4.53
CA ASN A 40 2.48 -2.58 -5.39
C ASN A 40 3.49 -1.44 -5.14
N GLU A 41 3.02 -0.21 -4.94
CA GLU A 41 3.87 0.94 -4.57
C GLU A 41 4.63 0.65 -3.26
N LEU A 42 3.96 0.10 -2.25
CA LEU A 42 4.59 -0.26 -0.99
C LEU A 42 5.57 -1.44 -1.14
N GLU A 43 5.24 -2.45 -1.94
CA GLU A 43 6.16 -3.56 -2.25
C GLU A 43 7.45 -3.05 -2.89
N GLN A 44 7.36 -2.14 -3.85
CA GLN A 44 8.52 -1.49 -4.48
C GLN A 44 9.33 -0.65 -3.48
N LYS A 45 8.67 0.09 -2.58
CA LYS A 45 9.36 0.86 -1.55
C LYS A 45 10.09 -0.04 -0.54
N ILE A 46 9.52 -1.20 -0.21
CA ILE A 46 10.17 -2.19 0.66
C ILE A 46 11.44 -2.73 -0.01
N THR A 47 11.39 -3.08 -1.30
CA THR A 47 12.59 -3.57 -2.00
C THR A 47 13.70 -2.51 -2.06
N GLU A 48 13.34 -1.26 -2.30
CA GLU A 48 14.29 -0.12 -2.28
C GLU A 48 14.93 0.09 -0.90
N VAL A 49 14.13 0.08 0.17
CA VAL A 49 14.60 0.38 1.53
C VAL A 49 15.44 -0.76 2.10
N PHE A 50 15.04 -2.01 1.88
CA PHE A 50 15.70 -3.18 2.45
C PHE A 50 16.72 -3.85 1.52
N GLY A 51 16.80 -3.42 0.25
CA GLY A 51 17.75 -3.95 -0.73
C GLY A 51 17.45 -5.40 -1.14
N CYS A 52 16.21 -5.86 -1.01
CA CYS A 52 15.80 -7.19 -1.46
C CYS A 52 15.30 -7.15 -2.92
N GLY A 53 15.38 -8.30 -3.62
CA GLY A 53 14.94 -8.36 -5.02
C GLY A 53 13.42 -8.32 -5.19
N TYR A 54 12.66 -8.78 -4.19
CA TYR A 54 11.21 -8.92 -4.24
C TYR A 54 10.59 -8.69 -2.86
N ALA A 55 9.35 -8.20 -2.84
CA ALA A 55 8.52 -8.07 -1.64
C ALA A 55 7.06 -8.40 -2.00
N GLN A 56 6.35 -9.06 -1.09
CA GLN A 56 4.94 -9.41 -1.25
C GLN A 56 4.18 -9.04 0.04
N LEU A 57 3.25 -8.09 -0.06
CA LEU A 57 2.33 -7.77 1.01
C LEU A 57 1.30 -8.89 1.18
N THR A 58 1.02 -9.22 2.43
CA THR A 58 -0.02 -10.18 2.84
C THR A 58 -0.95 -9.53 3.87
N SER A 59 -1.98 -10.26 4.30
CA SER A 59 -3.00 -9.72 5.21
C SER A 59 -2.54 -9.53 6.66
N SER A 60 -1.48 -10.23 7.09
CA SER A 60 -0.94 -10.14 8.45
C SER A 60 0.48 -10.73 8.54
N GLY A 61 1.17 -10.44 9.64
CA GLY A 61 2.48 -11.06 9.92
C GLY A 61 2.41 -12.59 10.05
N THR A 62 1.31 -13.14 10.57
CA THR A 62 1.12 -14.60 10.65
C THR A 62 0.95 -15.23 9.27
N ALA A 63 0.29 -14.55 8.33
CA ALA A 63 0.17 -15.03 6.95
C ALA A 63 1.48 -14.90 6.15
N ALA A 64 2.46 -14.15 6.65
CA ALA A 64 3.76 -13.99 6.03
C ALA A 64 4.77 -15.10 6.41
N LEU A 65 4.51 -15.85 7.49
CA LEU A 65 5.32 -16.97 7.96
C LEU A 65 4.90 -18.28 7.29
#